data_AF-A0A1H2XPG6-F1
#
_entry.id   AF-A0A1H2XPG6-F1
#
_cell.length_a   1.000
_cell.length_b   1.000
_cell.length_c   1.000
_cell.angle_alpha   90.00
_cell.angle_beta   90.00
_cell.angle_gamma   90.00
#
_symmetry.space_group_name_H-M   'P 1'
#
loop_
_entity.id
_entity.type
_entity.pdbx_description
1 polymer ?
#
loop_
_entity_poly.entity_id
_entity_poly.type
_entity_poly.pdbx_seq_one_letter_code
_entity_poly.pdbx_strand_id
1 'polypeptide(L)'
;MKMERVEYVDRVKHVYSEYRTNDEELAYALTIEEEAESIDVTTKDGVTNVTVFTQQAVYHFGTFRADYIGHASRALVELLQHFRVNLPIEFVVAHQTFHVYLTGEKIVAGEREYPIAPRNEGYELVESVEWMMASSVLDVVLRLAAEYEATPEEIVESAIGSFYSLLSIAEEYEVEPDTIISMLTETMKQEWSLTSPAME
;
A
#
# COMPACT_ATOMS: atom_id res chain seq x y z
N MET A 1 10.35 -37.65 -30.95
CA MET A 1 9.85 -36.53 -30.11
C MET A 1 10.79 -36.40 -28.93
N LYS A 2 11.45 -35.24 -28.78
CA LYS A 2 12.18 -34.91 -27.56
C LYS A 2 11.13 -34.63 -26.49
N MET A 3 11.04 -35.47 -25.46
CA MET A 3 10.39 -35.06 -24.22
C MET A 3 11.23 -33.92 -23.65
N GLU A 4 10.64 -32.73 -23.58
CA GLU A 4 11.20 -31.64 -22.80
C GLU A 4 11.45 -32.14 -21.38
N ARG A 5 12.68 -31.95 -20.91
CA ARG A 5 13.03 -32.18 -19.51
C ARG A 5 12.19 -31.21 -18.70
N VAL A 6 11.29 -31.75 -17.89
CA VAL A 6 10.70 -31.02 -16.77
C VAL A 6 11.86 -30.67 -15.84
N GLU A 7 12.29 -29.41 -15.87
CA GLU A 7 13.19 -28.87 -14.87
C GLU A 7 12.46 -28.94 -13.53
N TYR A 8 12.96 -29.83 -12.66
CA TYR A 8 12.58 -29.85 -11.26
C TYR A 8 12.90 -28.47 -10.69
N VAL A 9 11.86 -27.73 -10.29
CA VAL A 9 12.01 -26.46 -9.56
C VAL A 9 12.79 -26.75 -8.29
N ASP A 10 13.92 -26.06 -8.14
CA ASP A 10 14.84 -26.23 -7.03
C ASP A 10 14.09 -26.00 -5.72
N ARG A 11 14.32 -26.86 -4.73
CA ARG A 11 13.55 -26.86 -3.47
C ARG A 11 13.82 -25.55 -2.74
N VAL A 12 12.80 -24.71 -2.56
CA VAL A 12 12.87 -23.52 -1.70
C VAL A 12 13.46 -23.94 -0.35
N LYS A 13 14.55 -23.30 0.06
CA LYS A 13 15.29 -23.69 1.27
C LYS A 13 14.55 -23.18 2.50
N HIS A 14 14.16 -24.06 3.42
CA HIS A 14 13.62 -23.64 4.71
C HIS A 14 14.75 -23.41 5.71
N VAL A 15 14.77 -22.24 6.35
CA VAL A 15 15.76 -21.84 7.33
C VAL A 15 15.05 -21.47 8.63
N TYR A 16 15.24 -22.29 9.66
CA TYR A 16 14.67 -22.05 10.99
C TYR A 16 15.75 -21.40 11.86
N SER A 17 15.40 -20.29 12.49
CA SER A 17 16.23 -19.70 13.53
C SER A 17 16.35 -20.65 14.72
N GLU A 18 17.58 -20.89 15.17
CA GLU A 18 17.90 -21.68 16.37
C GLU A 18 18.18 -20.77 17.59
N TYR A 19 18.01 -19.46 17.45
CA TYR A 19 18.33 -18.46 18.46
C TYR A 19 17.31 -18.43 19.60
N ARG A 20 17.75 -17.98 20.78
CA ARG A 20 16.94 -18.06 22.02
C ARG A 20 16.41 -16.72 22.48
N THR A 21 16.91 -15.63 21.92
CA THR A 21 16.51 -14.26 22.27
C THR A 21 16.12 -13.48 21.02
N ASN A 22 15.27 -12.48 21.21
CA ASN A 22 14.83 -11.58 20.15
C ASN A 22 16.00 -10.83 19.50
N ASP A 23 16.99 -10.41 20.28
CA ASP A 23 18.12 -9.63 19.78
C ASP A 23 19.04 -10.47 18.89
N GLU A 24 19.29 -11.73 19.26
CA GLU A 24 20.07 -12.68 18.44
C GLU A 24 19.36 -13.01 17.13
N GLU A 25 18.05 -13.24 17.20
CA GLU A 25 17.23 -13.59 16.05
C GLU A 25 17.07 -12.41 15.07
N LEU A 26 16.90 -11.19 15.60
CA LEU A 26 16.89 -9.96 14.81
C LEU A 26 18.26 -9.73 14.15
N ALA A 27 19.35 -9.84 14.90
CA ALA A 27 20.70 -9.67 14.35
C ALA A 27 20.97 -10.64 13.20
N TYR A 28 20.49 -11.88 13.29
CA TYR A 28 20.53 -12.84 12.19
C TYR A 28 19.66 -12.39 11.01
N ALA A 29 18.41 -11.99 11.26
CA ALA A 29 17.51 -11.56 10.19
C ALA A 29 18.06 -10.38 9.37
N LEU A 30 18.71 -9.41 10.04
CA LEU A 30 19.35 -8.26 9.40
C LEU A 30 20.52 -8.63 8.47
N THR A 31 21.04 -9.86 8.53
CA THR A 31 22.05 -10.35 7.57
C THR A 31 21.46 -10.91 6.28
N ILE A 32 20.14 -11.07 6.20
CA ILE A 32 19.46 -11.60 5.02
C ILE A 32 19.31 -10.48 3.99
N GLU A 33 19.98 -10.60 2.85
CA GLU A 33 19.94 -9.59 1.77
C GLU A 33 18.82 -9.84 0.75
N GLU A 34 18.01 -10.88 0.94
CA GLU A 34 16.92 -11.26 0.03
C GLU A 34 15.68 -10.38 0.19
N GLU A 35 15.00 -10.11 -0.93
CA GLU A 35 13.72 -9.42 -0.92
C GLU A 35 12.59 -10.39 -0.54
N ALA A 36 11.69 -9.94 0.33
CA ALA A 36 10.50 -10.69 0.71
C ALA A 36 9.41 -10.58 -0.38
N GLU A 37 8.71 -11.67 -0.63
CA GLU A 37 7.48 -11.70 -1.44
C GLU A 37 6.23 -11.64 -0.55
N SER A 38 6.31 -12.26 0.63
CA SER A 38 5.27 -12.20 1.67
C SER A 38 5.85 -12.46 3.05
N ILE A 39 5.15 -11.99 4.08
CA ILE A 39 5.53 -12.16 5.47
C ILE A 39 4.29 -12.58 6.26
N ASP A 40 4.36 -13.73 6.92
CA ASP A 40 3.30 -14.25 7.77
C ASP A 40 3.69 -14.08 9.24
N VAL A 41 2.86 -13.38 10.00
CA VAL A 41 3.00 -13.21 11.45
C VAL A 41 1.84 -13.93 12.10
N THR A 42 2.11 -15.00 12.84
CA THR A 42 1.09 -15.81 13.50
C THR A 42 1.37 -15.97 14.97
N THR A 43 0.39 -15.63 15.81
CA THR A 43 0.47 -15.84 17.25
C THR A 43 -0.41 -17.00 17.67
N LYS A 44 0.19 -18.02 18.27
CA LYS A 44 -0.51 -19.16 18.84
C LYS A 44 0.09 -19.53 20.18
N ASP A 45 -0.76 -19.78 21.17
CA ASP A 45 -0.35 -20.22 22.52
C ASP A 45 0.68 -19.29 23.20
N GLY A 46 0.62 -17.98 22.91
CA GLY A 46 1.54 -16.96 23.46
C GLY A 46 2.92 -16.91 22.78
N VAL A 47 3.08 -17.59 21.64
CA VAL A 47 4.29 -17.57 20.80
C VAL A 47 3.94 -16.92 19.47
N THR A 48 4.67 -15.87 19.07
CA THR A 48 4.58 -15.30 17.72
C THR A 48 5.63 -15.95 16.85
N ASN A 49 5.19 -16.57 15.76
CA ASN A 49 6.06 -17.04 14.68
C ASN A 49 6.01 -16.02 13.54
N VAL A 50 7.16 -15.66 13.02
CA VAL A 50 7.29 -14.84 11.82
C VAL A 50 7.90 -15.70 10.73
N THR A 51 7.23 -15.81 9.60
CA THR A 51 7.73 -16.52 8.42
C THR A 51 7.89 -15.53 7.27
N VAL A 52 9.10 -15.41 6.73
CA VAL A 52 9.40 -14.56 5.59
C VAL A 52 9.63 -15.45 4.37
N PHE A 53 8.83 -15.24 3.34
CA PHE A 53 8.94 -15.96 2.07
C PHE A 53 9.71 -15.09 1.08
N THR A 54 10.80 -15.63 0.54
CA THR A 54 11.61 -15.01 -0.51
C THR A 54 11.64 -15.92 -1.73
N GLN A 55 12.26 -15.46 -2.82
CA GLN A 55 12.44 -16.28 -4.03
C GLN A 55 13.33 -17.51 -3.79
N GLN A 56 14.27 -17.45 -2.84
CA GLN A 56 15.29 -18.50 -2.67
C GLN A 56 15.05 -19.34 -1.39
N ALA A 57 14.39 -18.78 -0.39
CA ALA A 57 14.23 -19.41 0.91
C ALA A 57 12.93 -19.02 1.64
N VAL A 58 12.61 -19.81 2.67
CA VAL A 58 11.60 -19.48 3.66
C VAL A 58 12.29 -19.40 5.01
N TYR A 59 12.28 -18.22 5.61
CA TYR A 59 12.90 -17.95 6.91
C TYR A 59 11.85 -18.01 8.01
N HIS A 60 12.11 -18.76 9.07
CA HIS A 60 11.22 -18.93 10.21
C HIS A 60 11.86 -18.40 11.48
N PHE A 61 11.15 -17.51 12.16
CA PHE A 61 11.56 -16.87 13.41
C PHE A 61 10.50 -17.10 14.50
N GLY A 62 10.93 -17.31 15.75
CA GLY A 62 10.03 -17.79 16.82
C GLY A 62 10.13 -17.06 18.15
N THR A 63 11.00 -16.06 18.30
CA THR A 63 11.24 -15.38 19.58
C THR A 63 10.57 -14.00 19.67
N PHE A 64 10.06 -13.48 18.56
CA PHE A 64 9.36 -12.20 18.51
C PHE A 64 8.03 -12.24 19.28
N ARG A 65 7.50 -11.06 19.63
CA ARG A 65 6.15 -10.91 20.19
C ARG A 65 5.45 -9.71 19.57
N ALA A 66 4.23 -9.93 19.09
CA ALA A 66 3.39 -8.87 18.55
C ALA A 66 2.58 -8.14 19.64
N ASP A 67 2.22 -8.83 20.71
CA ASP A 67 1.26 -8.37 21.73
C ASP A 67 1.85 -7.51 22.87
N TYR A 68 3.14 -7.14 22.81
CA TYR A 68 3.87 -6.53 23.93
C TYR A 68 4.48 -5.17 23.60
N ILE A 69 3.95 -4.10 24.21
CA ILE A 69 4.54 -2.76 24.09
C ILE A 69 5.91 -2.73 24.79
N GLY A 70 7.00 -2.74 24.01
CA GLY A 70 8.39 -2.73 24.50
C GLY A 70 9.40 -3.21 23.48
N HIS A 71 10.52 -3.78 23.93
CA HIS A 71 11.61 -4.25 23.05
C HIS A 71 11.17 -5.32 22.04
N ALA A 72 10.27 -6.24 22.43
CA ALA A 72 9.87 -7.35 21.55
C ALA A 72 9.06 -6.90 20.33
N SER A 73 8.04 -6.05 20.49
CA SER A 73 7.31 -5.49 19.34
C SER A 73 8.18 -4.53 18.52
N ARG A 74 9.14 -3.82 19.14
CA ARG A 74 10.12 -3.00 18.39
C ARG A 74 11.02 -3.86 17.52
N ALA A 75 11.56 -4.95 18.05
CA ALA A 75 12.37 -5.89 17.28
C ALA A 75 11.58 -6.51 16.12
N LEU A 76 10.28 -6.78 16.31
CA LEU A 76 9.39 -7.21 15.23
C LEU A 76 9.18 -6.11 14.18
N VAL A 77 8.98 -4.87 14.59
CA VAL A 77 8.88 -3.73 13.65
C VAL A 77 10.18 -3.56 12.86
N GLU A 78 11.33 -3.65 13.52
CA GLU A 78 12.65 -3.57 12.87
C GLU A 78 12.87 -4.72 11.87
N LEU A 79 12.44 -5.94 12.21
CA LEU A 79 12.43 -7.08 11.29
C LEU A 79 11.59 -6.78 10.03
N LEU A 80 10.38 -6.24 10.22
CA LEU A 80 9.49 -5.90 9.10
C LEU A 80 10.11 -4.79 8.24
N GLN A 81 10.67 -3.75 8.85
CA GLN A 81 11.34 -2.65 8.17
C GLN A 81 12.53 -3.13 7.33
N HIS A 82 13.30 -4.10 7.84
CA HIS A 82 14.40 -4.73 7.08
C HIS A 82 13.90 -5.34 5.76
N PHE A 83 12.72 -5.98 5.79
CA PHE A 83 12.05 -6.49 4.59
C PHE A 83 11.16 -5.44 3.89
N ARG A 84 11.49 -4.15 4.07
CA ARG A 84 10.79 -3.01 3.47
C ARG A 84 9.29 -2.94 3.82
N VAL A 85 8.88 -3.38 5.01
CA VAL A 85 7.50 -3.27 5.50
C VAL A 85 7.46 -2.31 6.68
N ASN A 86 6.95 -1.11 6.45
CA ASN A 86 6.93 0.01 7.40
C ASN A 86 5.56 0.11 8.06
N LEU A 87 5.32 -0.71 9.09
CA LEU A 87 4.07 -0.67 9.85
C LEU A 87 4.20 0.09 11.16
N PRO A 88 3.20 0.89 11.55
CA PRO A 88 3.19 1.53 12.84
C PRO A 88 3.12 0.48 13.95
N ILE A 89 3.81 0.72 15.06
CA ILE A 89 3.84 -0.22 16.19
C ILE A 89 2.44 -0.50 16.74
N GLU A 90 1.54 0.48 16.67
CA GLU A 90 0.15 0.37 17.05
C GLU A 90 -0.60 -0.66 16.22
N PHE A 91 -0.30 -0.76 14.91
CA PHE A 91 -0.90 -1.78 14.05
C PHE A 91 -0.45 -3.18 14.43
N VAL A 92 0.87 -3.36 14.64
CA VAL A 92 1.46 -4.65 15.02
C VAL A 92 0.93 -5.13 16.38
N VAL A 93 0.75 -4.22 17.33
CA VAL A 93 0.19 -4.56 18.65
C VAL A 93 -1.31 -4.85 18.57
N ALA A 94 -2.05 -4.12 17.73
CA ALA A 94 -3.49 -4.35 17.54
C ALA A 94 -3.79 -5.66 16.80
N HIS A 95 -2.90 -6.09 15.91
CA HIS A 95 -3.06 -7.30 15.09
C HIS A 95 -1.97 -8.31 15.44
N GLN A 96 -2.27 -9.22 16.35
CA GLN A 96 -1.34 -10.29 16.76
C GLN A 96 -1.09 -11.32 15.65
N THR A 97 -1.95 -11.38 14.64
CA THR A 97 -1.81 -12.28 13.51
C THR A 97 -2.23 -11.56 12.23
N PHE A 98 -1.32 -11.54 11.26
CA PHE A 98 -1.54 -10.91 9.97
C PHE A 98 -0.57 -11.47 8.93
N HIS A 99 -0.97 -11.36 7.67
CA HIS A 99 -0.18 -11.77 6.53
C HIS A 99 0.02 -10.57 5.60
N VAL A 100 1.27 -10.24 5.32
CA VAL A 100 1.68 -9.19 4.39
C VAL A 100 1.94 -9.82 3.02
N TYR A 101 1.15 -9.45 2.02
CA TYR A 101 1.34 -9.84 0.63
C TYR A 101 1.95 -8.66 -0.12
N LEU A 102 3.28 -8.63 -0.27
CA LEU A 102 3.96 -7.52 -0.94
C LEU A 102 3.63 -7.46 -2.43
N THR A 103 3.59 -8.63 -3.09
CA THR A 103 3.16 -8.75 -4.49
C THR A 103 1.68 -8.47 -4.71
N GLY A 104 0.86 -8.56 -3.65
CA GLY A 104 -0.57 -8.26 -3.68
C GLY A 104 -0.93 -6.89 -3.09
N GLU A 105 0.07 -6.10 -2.70
CA GLU A 105 -0.09 -4.75 -2.13
C GLU A 105 -1.11 -4.67 -0.99
N LYS A 106 -1.15 -5.71 -0.13
CA LYS A 106 -2.11 -5.76 0.98
C LYS A 106 -1.60 -6.49 2.21
N ILE A 107 -2.24 -6.21 3.33
CA ILE A 107 -2.12 -6.94 4.59
C ILE A 107 -3.47 -7.52 4.94
N VAL A 108 -3.53 -8.83 5.20
CA VAL A 108 -4.72 -9.50 5.69
C VAL A 108 -4.56 -9.73 7.19
N ALA A 109 -5.44 -9.14 8.00
CA ALA A 109 -5.46 -9.34 9.44
C ALA A 109 -6.90 -9.69 9.90
N GLY A 110 -7.10 -10.95 10.28
CA GLY A 110 -8.44 -11.49 10.55
C GLY A 110 -9.32 -11.48 9.29
N GLU A 111 -10.49 -10.86 9.38
CA GLU A 111 -11.42 -10.71 8.24
C GLU A 111 -11.20 -9.41 7.45
N ARG A 112 -10.21 -8.59 7.82
CA ARG A 112 -9.95 -7.29 7.20
C ARG A 112 -8.73 -7.34 6.29
N GLU A 113 -8.85 -6.65 5.16
CA GLU A 113 -7.73 -6.35 4.27
C GLU A 113 -7.36 -4.88 4.40
N TYR A 114 -6.07 -4.60 4.51
CA TYR A 114 -5.49 -3.26 4.61
C TYR A 114 -4.58 -3.04 3.39
N PRO A 115 -4.88 -2.06 2.53
CA PRO A 115 -4.01 -1.76 1.39
C PRO A 115 -2.66 -1.21 1.88
N ILE A 116 -1.59 -1.59 1.20
CA ILE A 116 -0.24 -1.05 1.39
C ILE A 116 0.33 -0.57 0.06
N ALA A 117 1.18 0.44 0.10
CA ALA A 117 1.81 0.98 -1.10
C ALA A 117 3.27 1.37 -0.83
N PRO A 118 4.13 1.35 -1.86
CA PRO A 118 5.53 1.77 -1.72
C PRO A 118 5.61 3.29 -1.45
N ARG A 119 6.17 3.65 -0.29
CA ARG A 119 6.44 5.02 0.21
C ARG A 119 7.73 5.01 1.03
N ASN A 120 8.52 6.08 0.94
CA ASN A 120 9.74 6.27 1.74
C ASN A 120 10.60 4.99 1.89
N GLU A 121 10.97 4.38 0.76
CA GLU A 121 11.86 3.20 0.69
C GLU A 121 11.27 1.88 1.23
N GLY A 122 9.97 1.83 1.59
CA GLY A 122 9.28 0.59 1.94
C GLY A 122 7.77 0.60 1.65
N TYR A 123 7.05 -0.42 2.08
CA TYR A 123 5.59 -0.52 1.97
C TYR A 123 4.95 0.01 3.25
N GLU A 124 4.07 1.00 3.11
CA GLU A 124 3.35 1.62 4.22
C GLU A 124 1.85 1.35 4.08
N LEU A 125 1.11 1.37 5.21
CA LEU A 125 -0.35 1.36 5.20
C LEU A 125 -0.86 2.56 4.39
N VAL A 126 -1.74 2.29 3.44
CA VAL A 126 -2.53 3.33 2.81
C VAL A 126 -3.73 3.55 3.71
N GLU A 127 -3.80 4.70 4.37
CA GLU A 127 -5.05 5.12 4.97
C GLU A 127 -6.12 5.09 3.88
N SER A 128 -7.17 4.29 4.07
CA SER A 128 -8.36 4.39 3.24
C SER A 128 -8.89 5.81 3.43
N VAL A 129 -8.64 6.66 2.43
CA VAL A 129 -9.16 8.02 2.43
C VAL A 129 -10.67 7.90 2.28
N GLU A 130 -11.38 7.91 3.40
CA GLU A 130 -12.82 8.15 3.38
C GLU A 130 -13.03 9.61 3.02
N TRP A 131 -13.16 9.87 1.71
CA TRP A 131 -13.49 11.19 1.21
C TRP A 131 -14.88 11.56 1.68
N MET A 132 -14.97 12.42 2.71
CA MET A 132 -16.22 13.11 3.02
C MET A 132 -16.48 14.15 1.93
N MET A 133 -17.19 13.73 0.89
CA MET A 133 -17.62 14.60 -0.19
C MET A 133 -18.86 15.40 0.23
N ALA A 134 -18.83 16.71 0.01
CA ALA A 134 -20.03 17.53 0.17
C ALA A 134 -21.14 17.00 -0.76
N SER A 135 -22.40 16.95 -0.28
CA SER A 135 -23.52 16.41 -1.06
C SER A 135 -23.66 17.08 -2.44
N SER A 136 -23.38 18.38 -2.54
CA SER A 136 -23.39 19.11 -3.80
C SER A 136 -22.36 18.61 -4.82
N VAL A 137 -21.22 18.10 -4.36
CA VAL A 137 -20.19 17.51 -5.24
C VAL A 137 -20.59 16.09 -5.64
N LEU A 138 -21.17 15.32 -4.71
CA LEU A 138 -21.68 13.98 -4.99
C LEU A 138 -22.78 14.01 -6.06
N ASP A 139 -23.70 14.96 -5.98
CA ASP A 139 -24.76 15.15 -6.99
C ASP A 139 -24.17 15.42 -8.39
N VAL A 140 -23.07 16.18 -8.46
CA VAL A 140 -22.36 16.45 -9.73
C VAL A 140 -21.68 15.19 -10.24
N VAL A 141 -20.98 14.45 -9.38
CA VAL A 141 -20.31 13.20 -9.76
C VAL A 141 -21.33 12.18 -10.29
N LEU A 142 -22.44 11.98 -9.59
CA LEU A 142 -23.49 11.05 -10.02
C LEU A 142 -24.13 11.47 -11.35
N ARG A 143 -24.34 12.78 -11.56
CA ARG A 143 -24.85 13.30 -12.83
C ARG A 143 -23.87 13.05 -13.98
N LEU A 144 -22.58 13.33 -13.78
CA LEU A 144 -21.55 13.11 -14.80
C LEU A 144 -21.37 11.61 -15.10
N ALA A 145 -21.39 10.76 -14.08
CA ALA A 145 -21.36 9.30 -14.24
C ALA A 145 -22.50 8.80 -15.15
N ALA A 146 -23.71 9.31 -14.94
CA ALA A 146 -24.85 8.99 -15.80
C ALA A 146 -24.73 9.57 -17.22
N GLU A 147 -24.20 10.78 -17.38
CA GLU A 147 -24.03 11.45 -18.68
C GLU A 147 -22.97 10.76 -19.56
N TYR A 148 -21.88 10.29 -18.94
CA TYR A 148 -20.75 9.67 -19.64
C TYR A 148 -20.78 8.13 -19.62
N GLU A 149 -21.86 7.52 -19.12
CA GLU A 149 -21.99 6.06 -18.95
C GLU A 149 -20.79 5.43 -18.21
N ALA A 150 -20.30 6.12 -17.18
CA ALA A 150 -19.15 5.73 -16.36
C ALA A 150 -19.57 5.48 -14.90
N THR A 151 -18.70 4.87 -14.12
CA THR A 151 -18.90 4.75 -12.67
C THR A 151 -18.54 6.06 -11.95
N PRO A 152 -19.18 6.37 -10.80
CA PRO A 152 -18.80 7.51 -9.96
C PRO A 152 -17.31 7.53 -9.60
N GLU A 153 -16.74 6.34 -9.34
CA GLU A 153 -15.33 6.14 -9.04
C GLU A 153 -14.44 6.57 -10.21
N GLU A 154 -14.74 6.12 -11.44
CA GLU A 154 -13.98 6.52 -12.64
C GLU A 154 -14.02 8.04 -12.89
N ILE A 155 -15.16 8.69 -12.62
CA ILE A 155 -15.27 10.16 -12.71
C ILE A 155 -14.35 10.85 -11.69
N VAL A 156 -14.34 10.38 -10.45
CA VAL A 156 -13.52 10.96 -9.38
C VAL A 156 -12.02 10.74 -9.65
N GLU A 157 -11.63 9.52 -10.01
CA GLU A 157 -10.24 9.17 -10.33
C GLU A 157 -9.73 9.98 -11.52
N SER A 158 -10.53 10.11 -12.59
CA SER A 158 -10.17 10.91 -13.76
C SER A 158 -10.01 12.40 -13.43
N ALA A 159 -10.91 12.95 -12.60
CA ALA A 159 -10.83 14.35 -12.18
C ALA A 159 -9.59 14.62 -11.32
N ILE A 160 -9.29 13.74 -10.36
CA ILE A 160 -8.10 13.83 -9.52
C ILE A 160 -6.82 13.69 -10.36
N GLY A 161 -6.75 12.70 -11.24
CA GLY A 161 -5.60 12.48 -12.12
C GLY A 161 -5.34 13.66 -13.05
N SER A 162 -6.41 14.26 -13.59
CA SER A 162 -6.33 15.47 -14.41
C SER A 162 -5.84 16.68 -13.61
N PHE A 163 -6.31 16.83 -12.36
CA PHE A 163 -5.86 17.90 -11.46
C PHE A 163 -4.37 17.78 -11.11
N TYR A 164 -3.89 16.60 -10.74
CA TYR A 164 -2.47 16.38 -10.47
C TYR A 164 -1.60 16.59 -11.71
N SER A 165 -2.07 16.17 -12.89
CA SER A 165 -1.37 16.43 -14.14
C SER A 165 -1.24 17.93 -14.41
N LEU A 166 -2.30 18.71 -14.16
CA LEU A 166 -2.28 20.17 -14.26
C LEU A 166 -1.32 20.80 -13.25
N LEU A 167 -1.27 20.31 -12.02
CA LEU A 167 -0.31 20.79 -11.00
C LEU A 167 1.13 20.50 -11.39
N SER A 168 1.42 19.31 -11.94
CA SER A 168 2.75 18.96 -12.41
C SER A 168 3.20 19.84 -13.58
N ILE A 169 2.29 20.15 -14.51
CA ILE A 169 2.56 21.13 -15.57
C ILE A 169 2.79 22.52 -14.96
N ALA A 170 2.00 22.93 -13.96
CA ALA A 170 2.19 24.20 -13.25
C ALA A 170 3.62 24.34 -12.71
N GLU A 171 4.10 23.29 -12.05
CA GLU A 171 5.43 23.22 -11.48
C GLU A 171 6.52 23.32 -12.57
N GLU A 172 6.36 22.58 -13.68
CA GLU A 172 7.28 22.63 -14.83
C GLU A 172 7.42 24.05 -15.41
N TYR A 173 6.32 24.80 -15.45
CA TYR A 173 6.29 26.16 -15.99
C TYR A 173 6.46 27.26 -14.94
N GLU A 174 6.79 26.91 -13.69
CA GLU A 174 6.93 27.85 -12.55
C GLU A 174 5.68 28.73 -12.33
N VAL A 175 4.50 28.16 -12.54
CA VAL A 175 3.20 28.83 -12.38
C VAL A 175 2.55 28.37 -11.08
N GLU A 176 2.14 29.34 -10.26
CA GLU A 176 1.38 29.06 -9.04
C GLU A 176 0.04 28.37 -9.36
N PRO A 177 -0.34 27.30 -8.63
CA PRO A 177 -1.58 26.54 -8.85
C PRO A 177 -2.85 27.41 -8.96
N ASP A 178 -2.96 28.44 -8.14
CA ASP A 178 -4.10 29.37 -8.13
C ASP A 178 -4.26 30.12 -9.46
N THR A 179 -3.15 30.37 -10.17
CA THR A 179 -3.14 31.01 -11.49
C THR A 179 -3.75 30.09 -12.53
N ILE A 180 -3.41 28.80 -12.50
CA ILE A 180 -3.97 27.80 -13.41
C ILE A 180 -5.46 27.62 -13.19
N ILE A 181 -5.88 27.50 -11.93
CA ILE A 181 -7.30 27.38 -11.58
C ILE A 181 -8.08 28.62 -12.05
N SER A 182 -7.51 29.81 -11.89
CA SER A 182 -8.10 31.06 -12.37
C SER A 182 -8.22 31.11 -13.89
N MET A 183 -7.17 30.73 -14.62
CA MET A 183 -7.18 30.68 -16.07
C MET A 183 -8.20 29.67 -16.62
N LEU A 184 -8.22 28.44 -16.07
CA LEU A 184 -9.22 27.43 -16.43
C LEU A 184 -10.65 27.93 -16.17
N THR A 185 -10.87 28.57 -15.03
CA THR A 185 -12.17 29.14 -14.69
C THR A 185 -12.60 30.22 -15.68
N GLU A 186 -11.67 31.08 -16.12
CA GLU A 186 -11.95 32.11 -17.12
C GLU A 186 -12.20 31.52 -18.52
N THR A 187 -11.40 30.54 -18.95
CA THR A 187 -11.58 29.86 -20.24
C THR A 187 -12.93 29.15 -20.29
N MET A 188 -13.31 28.41 -19.24
CA MET A 188 -14.61 27.74 -19.17
C MET A 188 -15.78 28.74 -19.19
N LYS A 189 -15.65 29.88 -18.52
CA LYS A 189 -16.67 30.96 -18.57
C LYS A 189 -16.80 31.53 -19.99
N GLN A 190 -15.70 31.71 -20.70
CA GLN A 190 -15.70 32.21 -22.08
C GLN A 190 -16.34 31.19 -23.03
N GLU A 191 -15.99 29.91 -22.95
CA GLU A 191 -16.63 28.88 -23.77
C GLU A 191 -18.12 28.72 -23.48
N TRP A 192 -18.54 28.80 -22.21
CA TRP A 192 -19.96 28.80 -21.84
C TRP A 192 -20.73 29.97 -22.45
N SER A 193 -20.10 31.15 -22.50
CA SER A 193 -20.70 32.35 -23.11
C SER A 193 -20.82 32.25 -24.63
N LEU A 194 -19.97 31.44 -25.27
CA LEU A 194 -19.97 31.20 -26.72
C LEU A 194 -20.90 30.04 -27.14
N THR A 195 -21.21 29.13 -26.22
CA THR A 195 -22.03 27.93 -26.46
C THR A 195 -23.44 28.02 -25.88
N SER A 196 -23.76 29.05 -25.09
CA SER A 196 -25.13 29.31 -24.64
C SER A 196 -26.01 29.73 -25.83
N PRO A 197 -27.09 29.00 -26.14
CA PRO A 197 -28.08 29.51 -27.08
C PRO A 197 -28.69 30.77 -26.47
N ALA A 198 -28.82 31.82 -27.28
CA ALA A 198 -29.58 33.00 -26.89
C ALA A 198 -30.96 32.53 -26.40
N MET A 199 -31.26 32.73 -25.12
CA MET A 199 -32.61 32.53 -24.59
C MET A 199 -33.51 33.57 -25.27
N GLU A 200 -34.30 33.13 -26.24
CA GLU A 200 -35.61 33.73 -26.54
C GLU A 200 -36.67 33.20 -25.58
#